data_AF-A0AAD9V7M2-F1
#
_entry.id   AF-A0AAD9V7M2-F1
#
_cell.length_a   1.000
_cell.length_b   1.000
_cell.length_c   1.000
_cell.angle_alpha   90.00
_cell.angle_beta   90.00
_cell.angle_gamma   90.00
#
_symmetry.space_group_name_H-M   'P 1'
#
loop_
_entity.id
_entity.type
_entity.pdbx_description
1 polymer ?
#
loop_
_entity_poly.entity_id
_entity_poly.type
_entity_poly.pdbx_seq_one_letter_code
_entity_poly.pdbx_strand_id
1 'polypeptide(L)'
;MKAYADRNASESKVEVGDTVVLKHENRSKLDPNFKPERFTVTGLDGSDMVGCADKDGSVKRRNVSFAKKLRSPSAVGTEEPLGVAVEVPRPLESSDVVVPKESLRMSTREHHLPVRFQDYHMY
;
A
#
# COMPACT_ATOMS: atom_id res chain seq x y z
N MET A 1 16.81 -24.46 13.24
CA MET A 1 15.70 -24.15 12.31
C MET A 1 15.67 -22.64 12.07
N LYS A 2 15.62 -22.18 10.82
CA LYS A 2 15.55 -20.75 10.49
C LYS A 2 14.13 -20.23 10.72
N ALA A 3 13.91 -19.53 11.82
CA ALA A 3 12.64 -18.90 12.19
C ALA A 3 12.45 -17.53 11.49
N TYR A 4 12.46 -17.53 10.16
CA TYR A 4 12.39 -16.32 9.33
C TYR A 4 11.32 -16.50 8.25
N ALA A 5 10.07 -16.18 8.56
CA ALA A 5 9.04 -15.96 7.54
C ALA A 5 7.98 -14.97 8.05
N ASP A 6 7.39 -15.23 9.23
CA ASP A 6 6.09 -14.60 9.56
C ASP A 6 6.11 -13.58 10.71
N ARG A 7 7.28 -13.11 11.16
CA ARG A 7 7.35 -12.26 12.37
C ARG A 7 6.55 -10.96 12.28
N ASN A 8 6.30 -10.46 11.06
CA ASN A 8 5.58 -9.21 10.81
C ASN A 8 4.40 -9.39 9.84
N ALA A 9 3.92 -10.61 9.63
CA ALA A 9 2.76 -10.86 8.77
C ALA A 9 1.49 -10.44 9.51
N SER A 10 0.73 -9.51 8.94
CA SER A 10 -0.58 -9.13 9.47
C SER A 10 -1.65 -10.09 8.97
N GLU A 11 -2.49 -10.58 9.86
CA GLU A 11 -3.65 -11.40 9.50
C GLU A 11 -4.64 -10.61 8.62
N SER A 12 -5.28 -11.31 7.69
CA SER A 12 -6.31 -10.73 6.84
C SER A 12 -7.63 -10.55 7.60
N LYS A 13 -8.15 -9.32 7.64
CA LYS A 13 -9.42 -8.96 8.33
C LYS A 13 -10.68 -9.15 7.46
N VAL A 14 -10.64 -10.05 6.48
CA VAL A 14 -11.73 -10.26 5.52
C VAL A 14 -12.46 -11.56 5.87
N GLU A 15 -13.78 -11.48 5.99
CA GLU A 15 -14.66 -12.59 6.34
C GLU A 15 -15.69 -12.83 5.23
N VAL A 16 -16.32 -14.01 5.25
CA VAL A 16 -17.41 -14.33 4.32
C VAL A 16 -18.61 -13.42 4.62
N GLY A 17 -19.23 -12.87 3.58
CA GLY A 17 -20.30 -11.89 3.68
C GLY A 17 -19.84 -10.43 3.65
N ASP A 18 -18.54 -10.17 3.75
CA ASP A 18 -18.01 -8.81 3.61
C ASP A 18 -18.16 -8.27 2.18
N THR A 19 -18.41 -6.97 2.07
CA THR A 19 -18.30 -6.26 0.80
C THR A 19 -16.87 -5.77 0.60
N VAL A 20 -16.27 -6.14 -0.52
CA VAL A 20 -14.90 -5.79 -0.90
C VAL A 20 -14.84 -5.20 -2.30
N VAL A 21 -13.81 -4.40 -2.56
CA VAL A 21 -13.42 -3.97 -3.91
C VAL A 21 -12.10 -4.61 -4.31
N LEU A 22 -11.97 -4.98 -5.58
CA LEU A 22 -10.81 -5.68 -6.12
C LEU A 22 -9.87 -4.72 -6.85
N LYS A 23 -8.56 -4.93 -6.74
CA LYS A 23 -7.55 -4.23 -7.54
C LYS A 23 -7.73 -4.53 -9.04
N HIS A 24 -7.36 -3.56 -9.88
CA HIS A 24 -7.24 -3.79 -11.32
C HIS A 24 -6.10 -4.77 -11.62
N GLU A 25 -6.31 -5.67 -12.60
CA GLU A 25 -5.26 -6.56 -13.10
C GLU A 25 -4.32 -5.82 -14.03
N ASN A 26 -4.90 -5.09 -14.98
CA ASN A 26 -4.22 -4.18 -15.89
C ASN A 26 -4.80 -2.79 -15.65
N ARG A 27 -3.96 -1.82 -15.25
CA ARG A 27 -4.35 -0.42 -15.05
C ARG A 27 -3.49 0.50 -15.90
N SER A 28 -4.07 1.57 -16.42
CA SER A 28 -3.27 2.69 -16.90
C SER A 28 -2.76 3.50 -15.71
N LYS A 29 -1.80 4.42 -15.97
CA LYS A 29 -1.20 5.25 -14.92
C LYS A 29 -2.21 6.20 -14.25
N LEU A 30 -3.25 6.60 -14.99
CA LEU A 30 -4.24 7.57 -14.53
C LEU A 30 -5.44 6.92 -13.83
N ASP A 31 -5.59 5.60 -13.98
CA ASP A 31 -6.74 4.88 -13.41
C ASP A 31 -6.58 4.67 -11.89
N PRO A 32 -7.70 4.66 -11.14
CA PRO A 32 -7.69 4.27 -9.75
C PRO A 32 -7.18 2.84 -9.58
N ASN A 33 -6.58 2.55 -8.41
CA ASN A 33 -5.97 1.24 -8.17
C ASN A 33 -7.01 0.11 -8.01
N PHE A 34 -8.22 0.45 -7.58
CA PHE A 34 -9.30 -0.49 -7.32
C PHE A 34 -10.45 -0.25 -8.28
N LYS A 35 -11.09 -1.35 -8.70
CA LYS A 35 -12.31 -1.32 -9.49
C LYS A 35 -13.43 -0.75 -8.62
N PRO A 36 -14.32 0.09 -9.18
CA PRO A 36 -15.50 0.58 -8.46
C PRO A 36 -16.55 -0.52 -8.24
N GLU A 37 -16.42 -1.65 -8.93
CA GLU A 37 -17.28 -2.83 -8.79
C GLU A 37 -17.12 -3.44 -7.39
N ARG A 38 -18.26 -3.66 -6.73
CA ARG A 38 -18.35 -4.25 -5.40
C ARG A 38 -18.60 -5.75 -5.51
N PHE A 39 -17.92 -6.48 -4.65
CA PHE A 39 -18.02 -7.93 -4.56
C PHE A 39 -18.39 -8.31 -3.14
N THR A 40 -19.31 -9.24 -3.01
CA THR A 40 -19.60 -9.91 -1.75
C THR A 40 -18.77 -11.18 -1.65
N VAL A 41 -18.04 -11.35 -0.55
CA VAL A 41 -17.21 -12.54 -0.33
C VAL A 41 -18.11 -13.74 -0.06
N THR A 42 -18.03 -14.76 -0.91
CA THR A 42 -18.84 -15.99 -0.80
C THR A 42 -18.07 -17.15 -0.20
N GLY A 43 -16.73 -17.14 -0.28
CA GLY A 43 -15.89 -18.20 0.27
C GLY A 43 -14.45 -17.75 0.46
N LEU A 44 -13.78 -18.37 1.43
CA LEU A 44 -12.38 -18.16 1.75
C LEU A 44 -11.69 -19.51 1.91
N ASP A 45 -10.53 -19.66 1.26
CA ASP A 45 -9.64 -20.81 1.37
C ASP A 45 -8.21 -20.30 1.63
N GLY A 46 -7.87 -20.16 2.92
CA GLY A 46 -6.64 -19.51 3.35
C GLY A 46 -6.56 -18.06 2.84
N SER A 47 -5.59 -17.78 1.97
CA SER A 47 -5.43 -16.45 1.34
C SER A 47 -6.22 -16.29 0.04
N ASP A 48 -6.84 -17.35 -0.47
CA ASP A 48 -7.68 -17.28 -1.66
C ASP A 48 -9.12 -16.94 -1.29
N MET A 49 -9.69 -15.98 -2.00
CA MET A 49 -11.03 -15.47 -1.80
C MET A 49 -11.86 -15.69 -3.06
N VAL A 50 -13.11 -16.07 -2.85
CA VAL A 50 -14.15 -16.11 -3.87
C VAL A 50 -15.10 -14.95 -3.61
N GLY A 51 -15.23 -14.05 -4.58
CA GLY A 51 -16.14 -12.91 -4.52
C GLY A 51 -17.16 -12.96 -5.64
N CYS A 52 -18.42 -12.66 -5.33
CA CYS A 52 -19.50 -12.53 -6.30
C CYS A 52 -19.79 -11.04 -6.54
N ALA A 53 -19.83 -10.61 -7.80
CA ALA A 53 -20.16 -9.24 -8.16
C ALA A 53 -21.62 -8.93 -7.87
N ASP A 54 -21.89 -7.81 -7.19
CA ASP A 54 -23.26 -7.44 -6.80
C ASP A 54 -24.14 -7.10 -8.02
N LYS A 55 -23.54 -6.59 -9.11
CA LYS A 55 -24.26 -6.15 -10.31
C LYS A 55 -24.46 -7.26 -11.34
N ASP A 56 -23.38 -7.98 -11.63
CA ASP A 56 -23.35 -8.90 -12.77
C ASP A 56 -23.47 -10.36 -12.33
N GLY A 57 -23.46 -10.64 -11.03
CA GLY A 57 -23.42 -12.01 -10.48
C GLY A 57 -22.14 -12.78 -10.84
N SER A 58 -21.15 -12.10 -11.44
CA SER A 58 -19.90 -12.74 -11.87
C SER A 58 -19.08 -13.19 -10.66
N VAL A 59 -18.67 -14.45 -10.67
CA VAL A 59 -17.83 -15.02 -9.61
C VAL A 59 -16.36 -14.87 -10.00
N LYS A 60 -15.58 -14.22 -9.14
CA LYS A 60 -14.14 -14.03 -9.31
C LYS A 60 -13.37 -14.65 -8.15
N ARG A 61 -12.29 -15.35 -8.49
CA ARG A 61 -11.34 -15.90 -7.52
C ARG A 61 -10.09 -15.02 -7.49
N ARG A 62 -9.69 -14.56 -6.30
CA ARG A 62 -8.51 -13.71 -6.13
C ARG A 62 -7.94 -13.84 -4.72
N ASN A 63 -6.64 -13.60 -4.57
CA ASN A 63 -6.03 -13.54 -3.25
C ASN A 63 -6.53 -12.31 -2.46
N VAL A 64 -6.75 -12.48 -1.15
CA VAL A 64 -7.25 -11.46 -0.22
C VAL A 64 -6.42 -10.17 -0.23
N SER A 65 -5.11 -10.25 -0.51
CA SER A 65 -4.22 -9.08 -0.63
C SER A 65 -4.57 -8.11 -1.77
N PHE A 66 -5.36 -8.57 -2.75
CA PHE A 66 -5.89 -7.74 -3.84
C PHE A 66 -7.28 -7.17 -3.52
N ALA A 67 -7.88 -7.58 -2.41
CA ALA A 67 -9.16 -7.08 -1.95
C ALA A 67 -8.96 -5.96 -0.92
N LYS A 68 -9.87 -4.99 -0.93
CA LYS A 68 -10.00 -3.98 0.12
C LYS A 68 -11.43 -4.01 0.65
N LYS A 69 -11.57 -4.29 1.94
CA LYS A 69 -12.87 -4.28 2.64
C LYS A 69 -13.47 -2.87 2.62
N LEU A 70 -14.74 -2.78 2.23
CA LEU A 70 -15.51 -1.57 2.29
C LEU A 70 -16.11 -1.45 3.69
N ARG A 71 -15.93 -0.31 4.35
CA ARG A 71 -16.65 -0.04 5.59
C ARG A 71 -18.11 0.27 5.24
N SER A 72 -19.05 -0.44 5.85
CA SER A 72 -20.46 -0.09 5.78
C SER A 72 -20.69 1.27 6.46
N PRO A 73 -21.57 2.15 5.93
CA PRO A 73 -21.82 3.46 6.50
C PRO A 73 -22.49 3.45 7.90
N SER A 74 -22.80 2.26 8.45
CA SER A 74 -23.53 2.13 9.73
C SER A 74 -22.63 1.97 10.97
N ALA A 75 -21.31 1.96 10.83
CA ALA A 75 -20.40 1.90 11.98
C ALA A 75 -19.50 3.12 11.99
N VAL A 76 -20.00 4.20 12.62
CA VAL A 76 -19.15 5.21 13.25
C VAL A 76 -18.42 4.51 14.39
N GLY A 77 -17.38 3.75 14.05
CA GLY A 77 -16.35 3.38 14.99
C GLY A 77 -15.49 4.61 15.19
N THR A 78 -15.48 5.11 16.42
CA THR A 78 -14.57 6.11 16.95
C THR A 78 -13.13 5.67 16.70
N GLU A 79 -12.60 5.96 15.52
CA GLU A 79 -11.19 6.28 15.42
C GLU A 79 -11.12 7.72 15.91
N GLU A 80 -10.59 7.94 17.12
CA GLU A 80 -10.22 9.28 17.57
C GLU A 80 -9.50 10.01 16.44
N PRO A 81 -9.96 11.20 16.02
CA PRO A 81 -9.10 12.07 15.25
C PRO A 81 -7.96 12.46 16.18
N LEU A 82 -6.78 11.88 15.96
CA LEU A 82 -5.53 12.40 16.50
C LEU A 82 -5.48 13.86 16.06
N GLY A 83 -5.74 14.76 17.02
CA GLY A 83 -6.15 16.13 16.79
C GLY A 83 -5.18 16.86 15.89
N VAL A 84 -5.61 17.20 14.68
CA VAL A 84 -4.97 18.25 13.90
C VAL A 84 -5.70 19.53 14.27
N ALA A 85 -5.20 20.19 15.32
CA ALA A 85 -5.61 21.53 15.66
C ALA A 85 -5.40 22.42 14.43
N VAL A 86 -6.48 22.98 13.91
CA VAL A 86 -6.45 24.02 12.90
C VAL A 86 -6.07 25.31 13.62
N GLU A 87 -4.80 25.70 13.55
CA GLU A 87 -4.40 27.08 13.82
C GLU A 87 -4.25 27.85 12.50
N VAL A 88 -5.06 28.90 12.41
CA VAL A 88 -5.07 29.95 11.37
C VAL A 88 -3.74 30.72 11.40
N PRO A 89 -3.18 31.16 10.24
CA PRO A 89 -1.82 31.68 10.17
C PRO A 89 -1.70 33.11 10.71
N ARG A 90 -0.59 33.44 11.36
CA ARG A 90 -0.11 34.82 11.54
C ARG A 90 1.39 34.97 11.26
N PRO A 91 1.84 36.15 10.79
CA PRO A 91 3.06 36.30 10.01
C PRO A 91 4.30 36.69 10.84
N LEU A 92 5.44 36.19 10.32
CA LEU A 92 6.83 36.68 10.36
C LEU A 92 7.35 37.40 11.61
N GLU A 93 8.35 36.83 12.25
CA GLU A 93 9.48 37.59 12.81
C GLU A 93 10.77 36.75 12.67
N SER A 94 11.83 37.38 12.18
CA SER A 94 13.13 36.81 11.89
C SER A 94 13.90 36.39 13.14
N SER A 95 14.63 35.28 13.07
CA SER A 95 16.02 35.24 13.54
C SER A 95 16.70 33.93 13.14
N ASP A 96 17.90 34.11 12.60
CA ASP A 96 18.95 33.19 12.21
C ASP A 96 18.86 31.76 12.78
N VAL A 97 18.50 30.81 11.92
CA VAL A 97 18.75 29.38 12.17
C VAL A 97 19.79 28.89 11.16
N VAL A 98 20.99 28.68 11.69
CA VAL A 98 22.13 28.02 11.07
C VAL A 98 21.66 26.77 10.34
N VAL A 99 21.82 26.76 9.01
CA VAL A 99 21.58 25.59 8.15
C VAL A 99 22.45 24.42 8.67
N PRO A 100 21.88 23.34 9.20
CA PRO A 100 22.64 22.11 9.35
C PRO A 100 22.89 21.61 7.93
N LYS A 101 24.17 21.52 7.51
CA LYS A 101 24.53 20.84 6.26
C LYS A 101 23.88 19.46 6.29
N GLU A 102 22.86 19.27 5.47
CA GLU A 102 22.33 17.94 5.18
C GLU A 102 23.52 17.10 4.70
N SER A 103 23.94 16.13 5.50
CA SER A 103 24.82 15.09 5.02
C SER A 103 24.01 14.34 3.97
N LEU A 104 24.30 14.59 2.69
CA LEU A 104 23.77 13.85 1.55
C LEU A 104 23.77 12.36 1.93
N ARG A 105 22.58 11.75 2.03
CA ARG A 105 22.42 10.30 2.22
C ARG A 105 22.81 9.55 0.95
N MET A 106 24.03 9.77 0.48
CA MET A 106 24.62 8.98 -0.58
C MET A 106 25.15 7.70 0.06
N SER A 107 24.85 6.55 -0.52
CA SER A 107 25.50 5.32 -0.07
C SER A 107 27.01 5.46 -0.28
N THR A 108 27.80 5.30 0.76
CA THR A 108 29.27 5.23 0.71
C THR A 108 29.77 3.93 0.08
N ARG A 109 28.90 3.18 -0.59
CA ARG A 109 29.24 1.89 -1.18
C ARG A 109 30.05 2.14 -2.44
N GLU A 110 31.25 1.58 -2.48
CA GLU A 110 32.07 1.59 -3.68
C GLU A 110 31.37 0.79 -4.79
N HIS A 111 31.09 1.45 -5.91
CA HIS A 111 30.52 0.82 -7.08
C HIS A 111 31.64 0.26 -7.94
N HIS A 112 31.83 -1.06 -7.90
CA HIS A 112 32.74 -1.73 -8.83
C HIS A 112 32.06 -1.98 -10.18
N LEU A 113 32.84 -1.82 -11.26
CA LEU A 113 32.38 -2.18 -12.60
C LEU A 113 32.16 -3.69 -12.70
N PRO A 114 31.12 -4.13 -13.42
CA PRO A 114 30.92 -5.55 -13.72
C PRO A 114 32.16 -6.16 -14.38
N VAL A 115 32.46 -7.42 -14.04
CA VAL A 115 33.69 -8.14 -14.47
C VAL A 115 33.97 -8.04 -15.97
N ARG A 116 32.92 -8.07 -16.81
CA ARG A 116 33.05 -8.00 -18.27
C ARG A 116 33.68 -6.72 -18.81
N PHE A 117 33.79 -5.68 -17.99
CA PHE A 117 34.32 -4.37 -18.39
C PHE A 117 35.75 -4.13 -17.89
N GLN A 118 36.39 -5.12 -17.26
CA GLN A 118 37.76 -4.99 -16.77
C GLN A 118 38.78 -4.92 -17.92
N ASP A 119 38.48 -5.52 -19.08
CA ASP A 119 39.39 -5.61 -20.22
C ASP A 119 39.13 -4.53 -21.30
N TYR A 120 38.27 -3.55 -21.01
CA TYR A 120 37.90 -2.53 -22.00
C TYR A 120 38.94 -1.40 -22.05
N HIS A 121 39.79 -1.40 -23.07
CA HIS A 121 40.70 -0.29 -23.36
C HIS A 121 40.04 0.69 -24.33
N MET A 122 39.84 1.93 -23.88
CA MET A 122 39.45 3.05 -24.75
C MET A 122 40.70 3.54 -25.48
N TYR A 123 40.71 3.43 -26.82
CA TYR A 123 41.74 4.03 -27.68
C TYR A 123 41.48 5.52 -27.91
#